data_AF-A0A959E3P6-F1
#
_entry.id   AF-A0A959E3P6-F1
#
_cell.length_a   1.000
_cell.length_b   1.000
_cell.length_c   1.000
_cell.angle_alpha   90.00
_cell.angle_beta   90.00
_cell.angle_gamma   90.00
#
_symmetry.space_group_name_H-M   'P 1'
#
loop_
_entity.id
_entity.type
_entity.pdbx_description
1 polymer ?
#
loop_
_entity_poly.entity_id
_entity_poly.type
_entity_poly.pdbx_seq_one_letter_code
_entity_poly.pdbx_strand_id
1 'polypeptide(L)'
;MVTKEKQFLMSRVEEALDDIRPHLQVDGGDVELLDVTEDHIVKIKWLGACQSCNMSAMTMRAGIEQAVRGKIPEISGVEAVNGI
;
A
#
# COMPACT_ATOMS: atom_id res chain seq x y z
N MET A 1 15.22 -17.16 5.02
CA MET A 1 14.28 -17.39 6.15
C MET A 1 13.50 -16.11 6.31
N VAL A 2 12.21 -16.09 5.98
CA VAL A 2 11.40 -14.87 6.15
C VAL A 2 11.14 -14.70 7.65
N THR A 3 11.62 -13.60 8.23
CA THR A 3 11.56 -13.28 9.66
C THR A 3 10.10 -13.12 10.10
N LYS A 4 9.72 -13.69 11.25
CA LYS A 4 8.36 -13.62 11.84
C LYS A 4 7.78 -12.19 11.86
N GLU A 5 8.65 -11.21 12.06
CA GLU A 5 8.32 -9.78 12.13
C GLU A 5 7.76 -9.25 10.81
N LYS A 6 8.36 -9.62 9.68
CA LYS A 6 7.85 -9.26 8.35
C LYS A 6 6.44 -9.78 8.12
N GLN A 7 6.16 -11.02 8.51
CA GLN A 7 4.83 -11.60 8.34
C GLN A 7 3.78 -10.90 9.22
N PHE A 8 4.15 -10.46 10.42
CA PHE A 8 3.28 -9.65 11.27
C PHE A 8 2.99 -8.27 10.65
N LEU A 9 4.02 -7.59 10.13
CA LEU A 9 3.85 -6.32 9.43
C LEU A 9 2.98 -6.46 8.19
N MET A 10 3.18 -7.50 7.39
CA MET A 10 2.35 -7.78 6.22
C MET A 10 0.87 -7.91 6.59
N SER A 11 0.54 -8.71 7.61
CA SER A 11 -0.86 -8.82 8.06
C SER A 11 -1.43 -7.51 8.57
N ARG A 12 -0.62 -6.70 9.26
CA ARG A 12 -1.04 -5.39 9.77
C ARG A 12 -1.31 -4.40 8.64
N VAL A 13 -0.44 -4.40 7.62
CA VAL A 13 -0.58 -3.60 6.41
C VAL A 13 -1.79 -4.05 5.61
N GLU A 14 -1.99 -5.36 5.44
CA GLU A 14 -3.18 -5.91 4.75
C GLU A 14 -4.47 -5.40 5.40
N GLU A 15 -4.58 -5.42 6.73
CA GLU A 15 -5.74 -4.88 7.45
C GLU A 15 -5.89 -3.36 7.27
N ALA A 16 -4.78 -2.62 7.16
CA ALA A 16 -4.82 -1.19 6.85
C ALA A 16 -5.29 -0.93 5.41
N LEU A 17 -4.87 -1.77 4.46
CA LEU A 17 -5.27 -1.69 3.07
C LEU A 17 -6.74 -2.08 2.89
N ASP A 18 -7.23 -3.12 3.58
CA ASP A 18 -8.63 -3.55 3.50
C ASP A 18 -9.62 -2.46 3.90
N ASP A 19 -9.27 -1.60 4.86
CA ASP A 19 -10.10 -0.45 5.24
C ASP A 19 -10.16 0.63 4.14
N ILE A 20 -9.12 0.78 3.33
CA ILE A 20 -9.07 1.78 2.25
C ILE A 20 -9.51 1.24 0.88
N ARG A 21 -9.43 -0.08 0.64
CA ARG A 21 -9.91 -0.73 -0.59
C ARG A 21 -11.31 -0.30 -1.01
N PRO A 22 -12.34 -0.26 -0.13
CA PRO A 22 -13.66 0.20 -0.53
C PRO A 22 -13.68 1.66 -1.00
N HIS A 23 -12.83 2.52 -0.44
CA HIS A 23 -12.69 3.90 -0.90
C HIS A 23 -12.01 3.96 -2.28
N LEU A 24 -10.95 3.18 -2.50
CA LEU A 24 -10.28 3.12 -3.80
C LEU A 24 -11.18 2.55 -4.90
N GLN A 25 -11.99 1.54 -4.57
CA GLN A 25 -12.94 0.92 -5.49
C GLN A 25 -14.07 1.87 -5.91
N VAL A 26 -14.46 2.82 -5.05
CA VAL A 26 -15.41 3.89 -5.41
C VAL A 26 -14.81 4.79 -6.50
N ASP A 27 -13.51 5.07 -6.44
CA ASP A 27 -12.77 5.79 -7.49
C ASP A 27 -12.44 4.91 -8.71
N GLY A 28 -12.86 3.64 -8.73
CA GLY A 28 -12.60 2.67 -9.80
C GLY A 28 -11.19 2.09 -9.79
N GLY A 29 -10.44 2.30 -8.71
CA GLY A 29 -9.10 1.75 -8.47
C GLY A 29 -9.11 0.62 -7.45
N ASP A 30 -7.96 -0.02 -7.28
CA ASP A 30 -7.75 -0.96 -6.17
C ASP A 30 -6.23 -1.07 -5.87
N VAL A 31 -5.88 -1.71 -4.75
CA VAL A 31 -4.50 -1.91 -4.31
C VAL A 31 -4.29 -3.29 -3.70
N GLU A 32 -3.21 -3.94 -4.10
CA GLU A 32 -2.79 -5.24 -3.58
C GLU A 32 -1.45 -5.14 -2.87
N LEU A 33 -1.32 -5.78 -1.70
CA LEU A 33 -0.05 -5.92 -1.01
C LEU A 33 0.79 -6.99 -1.71
N LEU A 34 2.01 -6.65 -2.12
CA LEU A 34 2.94 -7.62 -2.69
C LEU A 34 3.93 -8.12 -1.66
N ASP A 35 4.59 -7.18 -0.98
CA ASP A 35 5.66 -7.53 -0.05
C ASP A 35 5.96 -6.39 0.91
N VAL A 36 6.68 -6.69 1.99
CA VAL A 36 7.31 -5.67 2.85
C VAL A 36 8.81 -5.93 2.86
N THR A 37 9.59 -4.92 2.51
CA THR A 37 11.07 -4.99 2.50
C THR A 37 11.64 -4.94 3.92
N GLU A 38 12.91 -5.32 4.08
CA GLU A 38 13.62 -5.25 5.37
C GLU A 38 13.79 -3.81 5.87
N ASP A 39 13.77 -2.82 4.97
CA ASP A 39 13.78 -1.38 5.30
C ASP A 39 12.41 -0.85 5.76
N HIS A 40 11.45 -1.74 6.01
CA HIS A 40 10.05 -1.43 6.32
C HIS A 40 9.35 -0.61 5.22
N ILE A 41 9.72 -0.82 3.96
CA ILE A 41 9.02 -0.25 2.81
C ILE A 41 7.98 -1.27 2.31
N VAL A 42 6.72 -0.85 2.28
CA VAL A 42 5.61 -1.66 1.78
C VAL A 42 5.57 -1.59 0.26
N LYS A 43 5.68 -2.73 -0.40
CA LYS A 43 5.50 -2.87 -1.84
C LYS A 43 4.05 -3.19 -2.14
N ILE A 44 3.39 -2.29 -2.85
CA ILE A 44 2.01 -2.45 -3.31
C ILE A 44 1.95 -2.52 -4.83
N LYS A 45 0.84 -3.05 -5.32
CA LYS A 45 0.49 -3.06 -6.73
C LYS A 45 -0.80 -2.28 -6.93
N TRP A 46 -0.78 -1.27 -7.79
CA TRP A 46 -2.01 -0.60 -8.21
C TRP A 46 -2.80 -1.51 -9.14
N LEU A 47 -4.10 -1.59 -8.91
CA LEU A 47 -5.07 -2.35 -9.69
C LEU A 47 -6.16 -1.40 -10.22
N GLY A 48 -6.84 -1.80 -11.30
CA GLY A 48 -7.94 -1.03 -11.87
C GLY A 48 -7.52 0.31 -12.50
N ALA A 49 -8.37 1.33 -12.37
CA ALA A 49 -8.16 2.65 -12.97
C ALA A 49 -6.97 3.43 -12.38
N CYS A 50 -6.48 3.06 -11.19
CA CYS A 50 -5.29 3.66 -10.59
C CYS A 50 -4.02 3.44 -11.45
N GLN A 51 -3.99 2.38 -12.27
CA GLN A 51 -2.82 2.04 -13.08
C GLN A 51 -2.55 3.06 -14.21
N SER A 52 -3.57 3.76 -14.70
CA SER A 52 -3.46 4.67 -15.87
C SER A 52 -3.54 6.16 -15.50
N CYS A 53 -3.72 6.50 -14.22
CA CYS A 53 -3.93 7.88 -13.78
C CYS A 53 -2.61 8.57 -13.40
N ASN A 54 -1.93 9.13 -14.39
CA ASN A 54 -0.60 9.77 -14.25
C ASN A 54 -0.55 10.93 -13.23
N MET A 55 -1.67 11.60 -12.96
CA MET A 55 -1.74 12.70 -11.97
C MET A 55 -2.13 12.23 -10.56
N SER A 56 -2.94 11.18 -10.45
CA SER A 56 -3.53 10.77 -9.16
C SER A 56 -2.69 9.73 -8.42
N ALA A 57 -1.79 9.02 -9.11
CA ALA A 57 -0.96 7.98 -8.49
C ALA A 57 -0.09 8.51 -7.34
N MET A 58 0.51 9.70 -7.50
CA MET A 58 1.37 10.30 -6.47
C MET A 58 0.56 10.70 -5.22
N THR A 59 -0.60 11.34 -5.41
CA THR A 59 -1.47 11.78 -4.32
C THR A 59 -2.16 10.61 -3.63
N MET A 60 -2.61 9.61 -4.38
CA MET A 60 -3.18 8.38 -3.84
C MET A 60 -2.15 7.60 -3.03
N ARG A 61 -0.93 7.42 -3.56
CA ARG A 61 0.17 6.82 -2.81
C ARG A 61 0.41 7.53 -1.49
N ALA A 62 0.44 8.86 -1.50
CA ALA A 62 0.60 9.64 -0.27
C ALA A 62 -0.54 9.39 0.72
N GLY A 63 -1.79 9.30 0.26
CA GLY A 63 -2.94 8.95 1.09
C GLY A 63 -2.82 7.57 1.75
N ILE A 64 -2.44 6.55 0.97
CA ILE A 64 -2.20 5.20 1.47
C ILE A 64 -1.04 5.20 2.47
N GLU A 65 0.07 5.84 2.14
CA GLU A 65 1.23 5.91 3.02
C GLU A 65 0.85 6.55 4.36
N GLN A 66 0.08 7.64 4.36
CA GLN A 66 -0.40 8.27 5.59
C GLN A 66 -1.33 7.35 6.39
N ALA A 67 -2.27 6.67 5.73
CA ALA A 67 -3.18 5.73 6.40
C ALA A 67 -2.41 4.55 7.04
N VAL A 68 -1.47 3.97 6.30
CA VAL A 68 -0.63 2.86 6.76
C VAL A 68 0.28 3.32 7.89
N ARG A 69 1.00 4.44 7.76
CA ARG A 69 1.89 4.98 8.81
C ARG A 69 1.14 5.43 10.05
N GLY A 70 -0.10 5.90 9.90
CA GLY A 70 -0.98 6.23 11.01
C GLY A 70 -1.34 5.03 11.87
N LYS A 71 -1.49 3.84 11.26
CA LYS A 71 -1.73 2.58 11.98
C LYS A 71 -0.44 1.86 12.40
N ILE A 72 0.61 1.99 11.59
CA ILE A 72 1.86 1.23 11.68
C ILE A 72 3.03 2.21 11.50
N PRO A 73 3.43 2.91 12.57
CA PRO A 73 4.49 3.92 12.50
C PRO A 73 5.88 3.35 12.17
N GLU A 74 6.03 2.02 12.23
CA GLU A 74 7.24 1.28 11.86
C GLU A 74 7.50 1.28 10.35
N ILE A 75 6.47 1.52 9.52
CA ILE A 75 6.61 1.59 8.07
C ILE A 75 7.36 2.88 7.68
N SER A 76 8.49 2.71 7.00
CA SER A 76 9.29 3.82 6.45
C SER A 76 8.59 4.50 5.27
N GLY A 77 7.85 3.74 4.46
CA GLY A 77 7.14 4.27 3.30
C GLY A 77 6.42 3.19 2.50
N VAL A 78 5.71 3.64 1.45
CA VAL A 78 4.99 2.75 0.53
C VAL A 78 5.55 2.96 -0.88
N GLU A 79 5.82 1.89 -1.60
CA GLU A 79 6.32 1.90 -2.98
C GLU A 79 5.39 1.07 -3.87
N ALA A 80 4.95 1.67 -4.98
CA ALA A 80 4.15 0.97 -5.97
C ALA A 80 5.07 0.35 -7.02
N VAL A 81 4.90 -0.96 -7.30
CA VAL A 81 5.72 -1.65 -8.30
C VAL A 81 5.23 -1.45 -9.74
N ASN A 82 4.01 -0.95 -9.91
CA ASN A 82 3.40 -0.65 -11.20
C ASN A 82 2.61 0.66 -11.10
N GLY A 83 2.81 1.55 -12.06
CA GLY A 83 2.35 2.94 -12.04
C GLY A 83 3.43 3.81 -12.69
N ILE A 84 3.04 4.85 -13.41
CA ILE A 84 3.99 5.80 -14.03
C ILE A 84 4.61 6.69 -12.97
#